data_AF-A0A3D9CCJ0-F1
#
_entry.id   AF-A0A3D9CCJ0-F1
#
_cell.length_a   1.000
_cell.length_b   1.000
_cell.length_c   1.000
_cell.angle_alpha   90.00
_cell.angle_beta   90.00
_cell.angle_gamma   90.00
#
_symmetry.space_group_name_H-M   'P 1'
#
loop_
_entity.id
_entity.type
_entity.pdbx_description
1 polymer ?
#
loop_
_entity_poly.entity_id
_entity_poly.type
_entity_poly.pdbx_seq_one_letter_code
_entity_poly.pdbx_strand_id
1 'polypeptide(L)'
;MNYKKYYNGYFEEITEQEADQLDEFYIKYFLDGKLKKIEDITPKYFIGTYYLDDTENLQSKIQEFCVQAGQRWIFHTKESSSFGYTLWNWVDIDNTGAIIFKGKRVLDIKNREIFNCSIDLSSNKMRRATKRYFKGEDTESILIFEYNNQNNLSYILDRKDTWGLGGGWPMDKEELIIMDARIGAFPWDQHPYFHSAVPFLPESDII
;
A
#
# COMPACT_ATOMS: atom_id res chain seq x y z
N MET A 1 23.39 9.87 1.25
CA MET A 1 23.00 11.15 1.92
C MET A 1 21.72 10.92 2.68
N ASN A 2 21.68 11.35 3.94
CA ASN A 2 20.53 11.14 4.83
C ASN A 2 19.81 12.47 5.00
N TYR A 3 18.50 12.48 4.81
CA TYR A 3 17.68 13.66 5.02
C TYR A 3 16.26 13.27 5.45
N LYS A 4 15.52 14.23 6.01
CA LYS A 4 14.12 14.08 6.35
C LYS A 4 13.29 15.14 5.64
N LYS A 5 12.02 14.83 5.37
CA LYS A 5 11.00 15.74 4.85
C LYS A 5 9.76 15.67 5.72
N TYR A 6 9.09 16.79 5.88
CA TYR A 6 7.88 16.93 6.67
C TYR A 6 6.67 17.03 5.77
N TYR A 7 5.55 16.47 6.21
CA TYR A 7 4.28 16.53 5.49
C TYR A 7 3.13 16.83 6.44
N ASN A 8 2.15 17.62 6.00
CA ASN A 8 0.92 17.86 6.77
C ASN A 8 -0.04 16.65 6.71
N GLY A 9 -1.17 16.74 7.40
CA GLY A 9 -2.27 15.74 7.37
C GLY A 9 -2.84 15.45 5.96
N TYR A 10 -2.58 16.32 4.98
CA TYR A 10 -2.99 16.17 3.58
C TYR A 10 -1.86 15.61 2.68
N PHE A 11 -0.74 15.18 3.27
CA PHE A 11 0.44 14.67 2.59
C PHE A 11 1.15 15.68 1.67
N GLU A 12 0.97 16.97 1.90
CA GLU A 12 1.72 18.03 1.22
C GLU A 12 3.03 18.31 1.97
N GLU A 13 4.11 18.52 1.23
CA GLU A 13 5.42 18.80 1.82
C GLU A 13 5.40 20.16 2.51
N ILE A 14 5.82 20.19 3.78
CA ILE A 14 5.91 21.40 4.62
C ILE A 14 7.33 21.53 5.18
N THR A 15 7.62 22.70 5.74
CA THR A 15 8.85 22.96 6.49
C THR A 15 8.79 22.37 7.90
N GLU A 16 9.96 22.20 8.53
CA GLU A 16 10.05 21.80 9.95
C GLU A 16 9.35 22.81 10.87
N GLN A 17 9.48 24.11 10.57
CA GLN A 17 8.85 25.19 11.33
C GLN A 17 7.31 25.13 11.28
N GLU A 18 6.74 24.77 10.13
CA GLU A 18 5.30 24.55 10.00
C GLU A 18 4.86 23.29 10.76
N ALA A 19 5.64 22.21 10.71
CA ALA A 19 5.34 20.98 11.43
C ALA A 19 5.29 21.20 12.96
N ASP A 20 6.16 22.06 13.50
CA ASP A 20 6.16 22.41 14.93
C ASP A 20 4.87 23.13 15.39
N GLN A 21 4.04 23.61 14.46
CA GLN A 21 2.75 24.26 14.74
C GLN A 21 1.55 23.32 14.49
N LEU A 22 1.79 22.08 14.07
CA LEU A 22 0.74 21.11 13.75
C LEU A 22 0.65 20.02 14.80
N ASP A 23 -0.59 19.67 15.14
CA ASP A 23 -0.90 18.52 15.99
C ASP A 23 -0.71 17.19 15.24
N GLU A 24 -0.90 17.21 13.91
CA GLU A 24 -0.79 16.05 13.03
C GLU A 24 0.15 16.33 11.86
N PHE A 25 1.18 15.51 11.73
CA PHE A 25 2.13 15.58 10.63
C PHE A 25 2.88 14.26 10.46
N TYR A 26 3.56 14.13 9.31
CA TYR A 26 4.39 12.97 9.00
C TYR A 26 5.84 13.39 8.80
N ILE A 27 6.77 12.58 9.30
CA ILE A 27 8.20 12.72 9.01
C ILE A 27 8.64 11.55 8.14
N LYS A 28 9.10 11.82 6.92
CA LYS A 28 9.69 10.81 6.03
C LYS A 28 11.21 10.94 6.05
N TYR A 29 11.88 9.84 6.39
CA TYR A 29 13.34 9.77 6.44
C TYR A 29 13.86 9.02 5.23
N PHE A 30 14.87 9.59 4.59
CA PHE A 30 15.48 9.05 3.39
C PHE A 30 16.94 8.70 3.65
N LEU A 31 17.35 7.52 3.20
CA LEU A 31 18.71 7.00 3.23
C LEU A 31 19.13 6.72 1.78
N ASP A 32 20.16 7.42 1.30
CA ASP A 32 20.65 7.31 -0.07
C ASP A 32 19.55 7.47 -1.14
N GLY A 33 18.66 8.44 -0.91
CA GLY A 33 17.55 8.77 -1.79
C GLY A 33 16.36 7.81 -1.72
N LYS A 34 16.43 6.76 -0.89
CA LYS A 34 15.34 5.79 -0.68
C LYS A 34 14.61 6.06 0.62
N LEU A 35 13.29 5.89 0.61
CA LEU A 35 12.47 6.02 1.81
C LEU A 35 12.82 4.91 2.81
N LYS A 36 13.24 5.30 4.02
CA LYS A 36 13.71 4.38 5.06
C LYS A 36 12.70 4.18 6.17
N LYS A 37 12.11 5.27 6.66
CA LYS A 37 11.05 5.22 7.66
C LYS A 37 10.09 6.40 7.53
N ILE A 38 8.88 6.21 8.04
CA ILE A 38 7.85 7.23 8.20
C ILE A 38 7.44 7.24 9.66
N GLU A 39 7.31 8.41 10.25
CA GLU A 39 6.72 8.62 11.57
C GLU A 39 5.43 9.40 11.38
N ASP A 40 4.30 8.81 11.74
CA ASP A 40 2.98 9.44 11.80
C ASP A 40 2.73 9.90 13.23
N ILE A 41 2.70 11.22 13.40
CA ILE A 41 2.62 11.88 14.70
C ILE A 41 1.25 12.53 14.78
N THR A 42 0.44 12.06 15.73
CA THR A 42 -0.85 12.66 16.08
C THR A 42 -0.97 12.78 17.61
N PRO A 43 -1.88 13.60 18.15
CA PRO A 43 -2.05 13.72 19.60
C PRO A 43 -2.58 12.43 20.24
N LYS A 44 -3.23 11.57 19.46
CA LYS A 44 -3.92 10.36 19.95
C LYS A 44 -3.07 9.10 19.83
N TYR A 45 -2.18 9.04 18.84
CA TYR A 45 -1.37 7.87 18.57
C TYR A 45 -0.11 8.22 17.79
N PHE A 46 0.89 7.37 17.95
CA PHE A 46 2.06 7.29 17.10
C PHE A 46 2.02 5.97 16.33
N ILE A 47 2.30 6.02 15.03
CA ILE A 47 2.60 4.82 14.26
C ILE A 47 3.80 5.05 13.34
N GLY A 48 4.79 4.18 13.48
CA GLY A 48 5.95 4.19 12.59
C GLY A 48 5.77 3.23 11.43
N THR A 49 6.36 3.53 10.28
CA THR A 49 6.57 2.58 9.18
C THR A 49 8.06 2.49 8.91
N TYR A 50 8.62 1.29 8.76
CA TYR A 50 10.05 1.07 8.56
C TYR A 50 10.31 0.11 7.41
N TYR A 51 11.22 0.46 6.50
CA TYR A 51 11.65 -0.37 5.38
C TYR A 51 13.03 -0.97 5.66
N LEU A 52 13.07 -2.28 5.83
CA LEU A 52 14.31 -2.99 6.12
C LEU A 52 15.18 -3.10 4.87
N ASP A 53 16.48 -2.90 5.07
CA ASP A 53 17.50 -3.30 4.11
C ASP A 53 17.83 -4.79 4.29
N ASP A 54 18.39 -5.41 3.25
CA ASP A 54 18.70 -6.85 3.23
C ASP A 54 19.68 -7.28 4.34
N THR A 55 20.43 -6.34 4.92
CA THR A 55 21.40 -6.58 5.99
C THR A 55 20.81 -6.41 7.40
N GLU A 56 19.58 -5.92 7.53
CA GLU A 56 18.97 -5.62 8.82
C GLU A 56 18.19 -6.81 9.39
N ASN A 57 18.22 -6.92 10.71
CA ASN A 57 17.47 -7.94 11.43
C ASN A 57 16.13 -7.39 11.93
N LEU A 58 15.03 -7.99 11.48
CA LEU A 58 13.67 -7.60 11.88
C LEU A 58 13.45 -7.67 13.40
N GLN A 59 13.92 -8.73 14.06
CA GLN A 59 13.73 -8.88 15.51
C GLN A 59 14.50 -7.82 16.30
N SER A 60 15.71 -7.47 15.86
CA SER A 60 16.45 -6.34 16.46
C SER A 60 15.70 -5.02 16.31
N LYS A 61 15.07 -4.76 15.16
CA LYS A 61 14.27 -3.54 14.95
C LYS A 61 12.96 -3.53 15.75
N ILE A 62 12.29 -4.66 15.89
CA ILE A 62 11.13 -4.80 16.78
C ILE A 62 11.53 -4.52 18.22
N GLN A 63 12.67 -5.04 18.68
CA GLN A 63 13.14 -4.80 20.04
C GLN A 63 13.43 -3.30 20.27
N GLU A 64 14.11 -2.65 19.33
CA GLU A 64 14.47 -1.22 19.39
C GLU A 64 13.22 -0.33 19.40
N PHE A 65 12.37 -0.48 18.38
CA PHE A 65 11.29 0.47 18.11
C PHE A 65 9.98 0.15 18.82
N CYS A 66 9.68 -1.14 19.05
CA CYS A 66 8.43 -1.53 19.68
C CYS A 66 8.57 -1.76 21.17
N VAL A 67 9.49 -2.64 21.57
CA VAL A 67 9.59 -3.08 22.96
C VAL A 67 10.29 -2.05 23.85
N GLN A 68 11.42 -1.49 23.40
CA GLN A 68 12.19 -0.52 24.18
C GLN A 68 11.59 0.89 24.09
N ALA A 69 11.23 1.34 22.90
CA ALA A 69 10.62 2.66 22.72
C ALA A 69 9.11 2.69 23.02
N GLY A 70 8.45 1.53 23.15
CA GLY A 70 7.03 1.44 23.50
C GLY A 70 6.10 1.96 22.40
N GLN A 71 6.48 1.83 21.12
CA GLN A 71 5.75 2.38 19.98
C GLN A 71 5.21 1.29 19.05
N ARG A 72 4.09 1.55 18.37
CA ARG A 72 3.60 0.67 17.31
C ARG A 72 4.34 0.95 16.00
N TRP A 73 4.80 -0.09 15.31
CA TRP A 73 5.51 0.03 14.04
C TRP A 73 5.06 -1.01 13.02
N ILE A 74 4.99 -0.59 11.76
CA ILE A 74 4.81 -1.46 10.60
C ILE A 74 6.16 -1.67 9.92
N PHE A 75 6.64 -2.90 9.88
CA PHE A 75 7.92 -3.25 9.24
C PHE A 75 7.71 -3.86 7.87
N HIS A 76 8.51 -3.42 6.90
CA HIS A 76 8.54 -3.88 5.53
C HIS A 76 9.81 -4.66 5.25
N THR A 77 9.67 -5.89 4.75
CA THR A 77 10.77 -6.70 4.24
C THR A 77 10.59 -6.95 2.76
N LYS A 78 11.62 -6.63 1.98
CA LYS A 78 11.59 -6.83 0.53
C LYS A 78 11.57 -8.33 0.24
N GLU A 79 10.65 -8.75 -0.64
CA GLU A 79 10.54 -10.16 -1.05
C GLU A 79 11.10 -10.37 -2.45
N SER A 80 10.66 -9.57 -3.41
CA SER A 80 11.09 -9.67 -4.80
C SER A 80 10.84 -8.38 -5.56
N SER A 81 11.44 -8.27 -6.75
CA SER A 81 11.17 -7.19 -7.70
C SER A 81 11.07 -7.77 -9.11
N SER A 82 10.16 -7.25 -9.93
CA SER A 82 10.00 -7.61 -11.34
C SER A 82 9.36 -6.46 -12.10
N PHE A 83 9.76 -6.22 -13.35
CA PHE A 83 9.17 -5.21 -14.25
C PHE A 83 9.00 -3.80 -13.63
N GLY A 84 9.92 -3.37 -12.76
CA GLY A 84 9.82 -2.06 -12.08
C GLY A 84 8.89 -2.04 -10.85
N TYR A 85 8.33 -3.18 -10.47
CA TYR A 85 7.51 -3.34 -9.27
C TYR A 85 8.31 -4.05 -8.18
N THR A 86 8.04 -3.73 -6.92
CA THR A 86 8.66 -4.37 -5.75
C THR A 86 7.59 -4.90 -4.81
N LEU A 87 7.65 -6.20 -4.53
CA LEU A 87 6.83 -6.89 -3.55
C LEU A 87 7.48 -6.79 -2.17
N TRP A 88 6.69 -6.35 -1.21
CA TRP A 88 7.05 -6.25 0.20
C TRP A 88 6.13 -7.11 1.04
N ASN A 89 6.70 -7.89 1.95
CA ASN A 89 5.97 -8.38 3.11
C ASN A 89 5.88 -7.27 4.14
N TRP A 90 4.80 -7.25 4.90
CA TRP A 90 4.67 -6.32 6.01
C TRP A 90 4.07 -6.97 7.25
N VAL A 91 4.54 -6.52 8.41
CA VAL A 91 4.01 -6.90 9.72
C VAL A 91 3.77 -5.64 10.54
N ASP A 92 2.62 -5.58 11.18
CA ASP A 92 2.22 -4.52 12.11
C ASP A 92 2.44 -5.05 13.53
N ILE A 93 3.32 -4.38 14.26
CA ILE A 93 3.81 -4.79 15.56
C ILE A 93 3.35 -3.76 16.59
N ASP A 94 2.65 -4.22 17.62
CA ASP A 94 2.23 -3.36 18.72
C ASP A 94 3.41 -2.95 19.63
N ASN A 95 3.14 -2.09 20.60
CA ASN A 95 4.15 -1.61 21.56
C ASN A 95 4.66 -2.67 22.55
N THR A 96 4.18 -3.92 22.47
CA THR A 96 4.69 -5.06 23.26
C THR A 96 5.59 -5.97 22.44
N GLY A 97 5.70 -5.73 21.12
CA GLY A 97 6.42 -6.59 20.19
C GLY A 97 5.56 -7.69 19.56
N ALA A 98 4.25 -7.71 19.79
CA ALA A 98 3.36 -8.71 19.22
C ALA A 98 2.91 -8.32 17.81
N ILE A 99 2.87 -9.32 16.91
CA ILE A 99 2.31 -9.14 15.56
C ILE A 99 0.78 -9.08 15.68
N ILE A 100 0.19 -7.94 15.30
CA ILE A 100 -1.27 -7.75 15.29
C ILE A 100 -1.86 -7.83 13.88
N PHE A 101 -1.08 -7.52 12.85
CA PHE A 101 -1.46 -7.73 11.45
C PHE A 101 -0.24 -8.12 10.61
N LYS A 102 -0.48 -8.80 9.50
CA LYS A 102 0.52 -9.01 8.46
C LYS A 102 -0.12 -8.98 7.07
N GLY A 103 0.70 -8.77 6.06
CA GLY A 103 0.23 -8.76 4.69
C GLY A 103 1.32 -8.60 3.67
N LYS A 104 0.91 -8.30 2.45
CA LYS A 104 1.80 -8.01 1.33
C LYS A 104 1.38 -6.71 0.66
N ARG A 105 2.33 -5.98 0.09
CA ARG A 105 2.05 -4.82 -0.77
C ARG A 105 3.03 -4.77 -1.93
N VAL A 106 2.62 -4.17 -3.04
CA VAL A 106 3.48 -3.92 -4.20
C VAL A 106 3.52 -2.44 -4.49
N LEU A 107 4.75 -1.93 -4.61
CA LEU A 107 5.04 -0.56 -5.02
C LEU A 107 5.60 -0.54 -6.44
N ASP A 108 5.25 0.45 -7.23
CA ASP A 108 5.87 0.70 -8.54
C ASP A 108 7.15 1.55 -8.43
N ILE A 109 7.78 1.87 -9.57
CA ILE A 109 8.99 2.70 -9.65
C ILE A 109 8.81 4.13 -9.09
N LYS A 110 7.58 4.61 -8.94
CA LYS A 110 7.23 5.92 -8.37
C LYS A 110 6.82 5.82 -6.90
N ASN A 111 6.98 4.64 -6.28
CA ASN A 111 6.53 4.31 -4.92
C ASN A 111 5.00 4.42 -4.73
N ARG A 112 4.21 4.25 -5.78
CA ARG A 112 2.75 4.17 -5.69
C ARG A 112 2.34 2.74 -5.33
N GLU A 113 1.40 2.59 -4.40
CA GLU A 113 0.89 1.27 -4.01
C GLU A 113 -0.11 0.74 -5.05
N ILE A 114 0.33 -0.23 -5.86
CA ILE A 114 -0.50 -0.88 -6.88
C ILE A 114 -1.23 -2.13 -6.37
N PHE A 115 -0.77 -2.72 -5.26
CA PHE A 115 -1.40 -3.86 -4.62
C PHE A 115 -1.19 -3.82 -3.11
N ASN A 116 -2.20 -4.24 -2.35
CA ASN A 116 -2.09 -4.48 -0.91
C ASN A 116 -3.07 -5.58 -0.49
N CYS A 117 -2.65 -6.47 0.39
CA CYS A 117 -3.53 -7.45 1.01
C CYS A 117 -3.22 -7.63 2.49
N SER A 118 -4.24 -8.03 3.23
CA SER A 118 -4.08 -8.52 4.60
C SER A 118 -4.11 -10.05 4.62
N ILE A 119 -3.25 -10.64 5.45
CA ILE A 119 -3.12 -12.07 5.63
C ILE A 119 -3.54 -12.40 7.06
N ASP A 120 -4.42 -13.38 7.21
CA ASP A 120 -4.82 -13.90 8.50
C ASP A 120 -3.62 -14.51 9.24
N LEU A 121 -3.43 -14.13 10.51
CA LEU A 121 -2.27 -14.55 11.28
C LEU A 121 -2.24 -16.07 11.50
N SER A 122 -3.41 -16.67 11.75
CA SER A 122 -3.53 -18.08 12.12
C SER A 122 -3.45 -19.04 10.93
N SER A 123 -4.15 -18.71 9.84
CA SER A 123 -4.28 -19.58 8.67
C SER A 123 -3.29 -19.25 7.56
N ASN A 124 -2.62 -18.10 7.65
CA ASN A 124 -1.74 -17.56 6.61
C ASN A 124 -2.44 -17.38 5.25
N LYS A 125 -3.78 -17.28 5.24
CA LYS A 125 -4.58 -17.04 4.04
C LYS A 125 -4.91 -15.56 3.88
N MET A 126 -5.01 -15.12 2.63
CA MET A 126 -5.43 -13.76 2.31
C MET A 126 -6.87 -13.51 2.78
N ARG A 127 -7.13 -12.36 3.40
CA ARG A 127 -8.48 -11.95 3.85
C ARG A 127 -9.18 -11.05 2.84
N ARG A 128 -8.48 -10.01 2.38
CA ARG A 128 -8.89 -9.15 1.27
C ARG A 128 -7.65 -8.65 0.55
N ALA A 129 -7.81 -8.28 -0.71
CA ALA A 129 -6.81 -7.53 -1.45
C ALA A 129 -7.43 -6.31 -2.13
N THR A 130 -6.57 -5.35 -2.42
CA THR A 130 -6.89 -4.18 -3.23
C THR A 130 -5.80 -4.03 -4.29
N LYS A 131 -6.19 -3.86 -5.56
CA LYS A 131 -5.32 -3.40 -6.63
C LYS A 131 -5.71 -1.99 -7.06
N ARG A 132 -4.74 -1.20 -7.49
CA ARG A 132 -4.95 0.18 -7.92
C ARG A 132 -4.33 0.40 -9.29
N TYR A 133 -5.11 0.99 -10.17
CA TYR A 133 -4.67 1.40 -11.51
C TYR A 133 -4.38 2.90 -11.54
N PHE A 134 -3.25 3.25 -12.13
CA PHE A 134 -2.80 4.63 -12.34
C PHE A 134 -2.60 4.87 -13.82
N LYS A 135 -2.91 6.07 -14.31
CA LYS A 135 -2.67 6.45 -15.71
C LYS A 135 -1.47 7.38 -15.79
N GLY A 136 -0.38 6.92 -16.42
CA GLY A 136 0.82 7.72 -16.65
C GLY A 136 1.44 8.30 -15.38
N GLU A 137 1.47 9.62 -15.31
CA GLU A 137 2.09 10.40 -14.21
C GLU A 137 1.15 10.68 -13.03
N ASP A 138 -0.10 10.18 -13.06
CA ASP A 138 -1.06 10.42 -11.99
C ASP A 138 -0.54 9.88 -10.63
N THR A 139 -0.65 10.72 -9.59
CA THR A 139 -0.34 10.36 -8.20
C THR A 139 -1.50 9.65 -7.52
N GLU A 140 -2.73 9.88 -7.98
CA GLU A 140 -3.94 9.23 -7.51
C GLU A 140 -4.36 8.10 -8.46
N SER A 141 -4.83 7.00 -7.87
CA SER A 141 -5.36 5.88 -8.64
C SER A 141 -6.69 6.26 -9.29
N ILE A 142 -6.88 5.90 -10.56
CA ILE A 142 -8.15 6.11 -11.24
C ILE A 142 -9.14 5.00 -10.87
N LEU A 143 -8.68 3.73 -10.90
CA LEU A 143 -9.49 2.58 -10.52
C LEU A 143 -8.94 1.90 -9.27
N ILE A 144 -9.87 1.40 -8.46
CA ILE A 144 -9.61 0.53 -7.31
C ILE A 144 -10.40 -0.75 -7.53
N PHE A 145 -9.71 -1.88 -7.41
CA PHE A 145 -10.28 -3.22 -7.50
C PHE A 145 -10.12 -3.89 -6.15
N GLU A 146 -11.20 -4.37 -5.55
CA GLU A 146 -11.15 -5.15 -4.31
C GLU A 146 -11.46 -6.61 -4.58
N TYR A 147 -10.76 -7.47 -3.85
CA TYR A 147 -10.89 -8.92 -3.97
C TYR A 147 -11.16 -9.54 -2.60
N ASN A 148 -12.01 -10.55 -2.59
CA ASN A 148 -12.33 -11.33 -1.40
C ASN A 148 -11.24 -12.37 -1.06
N ASN A 149 -11.47 -13.16 -0.02
CA ASN A 149 -10.54 -14.21 0.42
C ASN A 149 -10.46 -15.44 -0.51
N GLN A 150 -11.28 -15.51 -1.57
CA GLN A 150 -11.17 -16.48 -2.66
C GLN A 150 -10.42 -15.92 -3.88
N ASN A 151 -9.86 -14.71 -3.78
CA ASN A 151 -9.18 -14.00 -4.88
C ASN A 151 -10.12 -13.51 -6.01
N ASN A 152 -11.43 -13.55 -5.78
CA ASN A 152 -12.40 -13.08 -6.76
C ASN A 152 -12.61 -11.58 -6.58
N LEU A 153 -12.75 -10.88 -7.70
CA LEU A 153 -13.15 -9.48 -7.72
C LEU A 153 -14.52 -9.35 -7.06
N SER A 154 -14.62 -8.43 -6.09
CA SER A 154 -15.86 -8.18 -5.35
C SER A 154 -16.34 -6.75 -5.45
N TYR A 155 -15.47 -5.83 -5.87
CA TYR A 155 -15.81 -4.41 -5.97
C TYR A 155 -14.86 -3.67 -6.92
N ILE A 156 -15.40 -2.75 -7.72
CA ILE A 156 -14.62 -1.78 -8.48
C ILE A 156 -15.11 -0.38 -8.18
N LEU A 157 -14.18 0.57 -8.00
CA LEU A 157 -14.46 2.00 -7.90
C LEU A 157 -13.66 2.77 -8.94
N ASP A 158 -14.34 3.61 -9.71
CA ASP A 158 -13.71 4.64 -10.54
C ASP A 158 -13.84 6.00 -9.88
N ARG A 159 -12.69 6.51 -9.42
CA ARG A 159 -12.63 7.77 -8.68
C ARG A 159 -12.85 8.99 -9.55
N LYS A 160 -12.59 8.89 -10.85
CA LYS A 160 -12.65 10.01 -11.79
C LYS A 160 -13.85 9.91 -12.74
N ASP A 161 -14.70 8.89 -12.55
CA ASP A 161 -15.81 8.55 -13.44
C ASP A 161 -15.40 8.52 -14.92
N THR A 162 -14.16 8.08 -15.18
CA THR A 162 -13.58 8.00 -16.53
C THR A 162 -14.29 6.95 -17.39
N TRP A 163 -14.80 5.90 -16.76
CA TRP A 163 -15.47 4.76 -17.40
C TRP A 163 -16.91 4.56 -16.93
N GLY A 164 -17.53 5.56 -16.30
CA GLY A 164 -18.94 5.49 -15.86
C GLY A 164 -19.16 4.64 -14.61
N LEU A 165 -18.09 4.37 -13.85
CA LEU A 165 -18.07 3.55 -12.63
C LEU A 165 -18.13 4.41 -11.35
N GLY A 166 -18.54 5.68 -11.46
CA GLY A 166 -18.71 6.58 -10.32
C GLY A 166 -19.58 5.96 -9.22
N GLY A 167 -19.14 6.06 -7.97
CA GLY A 167 -19.83 5.52 -6.79
C GLY A 167 -19.50 4.07 -6.44
N GLY A 168 -18.90 3.33 -7.37
CA GLY A 168 -18.38 1.97 -7.18
C GLY A 168 -19.45 0.88 -7.09
N TRP A 169 -19.06 -0.32 -7.55
CA TRP A 169 -19.99 -1.37 -7.95
C TRP A 169 -19.59 -2.71 -7.31
N PRO A 170 -20.46 -3.32 -6.48
CA PRO A 170 -20.20 -4.61 -5.86
C PRO A 170 -20.64 -5.75 -6.80
N MET A 171 -19.75 -6.23 -7.65
CA MET A 171 -20.08 -7.34 -8.56
C MET A 171 -18.83 -8.03 -9.11
N ASP A 172 -18.98 -9.26 -9.58
CA ASP A 172 -17.94 -9.98 -10.31
C ASP A 172 -17.74 -9.43 -11.74
N LYS A 173 -16.67 -9.84 -12.41
CA LYS A 173 -16.29 -9.31 -13.74
C LYS A 173 -17.33 -9.64 -14.80
N GLU A 174 -17.87 -10.85 -14.78
CA GLU A 174 -18.82 -11.35 -15.78
C GLU A 174 -20.15 -10.59 -15.69
N GLU A 175 -20.69 -10.39 -14.48
CA GLU A 175 -21.87 -9.57 -14.23
C GLU A 175 -21.63 -8.11 -14.65
N LEU A 176 -20.42 -7.58 -14.38
CA LEU A 176 -20.03 -6.21 -14.69
C LEU A 176 -20.02 -5.94 -16.20
N ILE A 177 -19.52 -6.89 -16.99
CA ILE A 177 -19.51 -6.82 -18.46
C ILE A 177 -20.94 -6.88 -19.03
N ILE A 178 -21.84 -7.64 -18.40
CA ILE A 178 -23.23 -7.78 -18.85
C ILE A 178 -24.06 -6.53 -18.53
N MET A 179 -23.80 -5.86 -17.39
CA MET A 179 -24.65 -4.77 -16.91
C MET A 179 -24.43 -3.41 -17.59
N ASP A 180 -23.24 -3.09 -18.11
CA ASP A 180 -23.02 -1.83 -18.83
C ASP A 180 -21.85 -1.92 -19.84
N ALA A 181 -22.14 -1.68 -21.12
CA ALA A 181 -21.15 -1.68 -22.19
C ALA A 181 -20.05 -0.61 -22.02
N ARG A 182 -20.29 0.47 -21.25
CA ARG A 182 -19.30 1.50 -20.91
C ARG A 182 -18.34 1.04 -19.81
N ILE A 183 -18.80 0.18 -18.91
CA ILE A 183 -17.93 -0.46 -17.92
C ILE A 183 -17.02 -1.51 -18.61
N GLY A 184 -17.52 -2.15 -19.67
CA GLY A 184 -16.72 -2.92 -20.62
C GLY A 184 -15.66 -2.11 -21.39
N ALA A 185 -15.65 -0.77 -21.27
CA ALA A 185 -14.67 0.08 -21.95
C ALA A 185 -13.31 0.17 -21.23
N PHE A 186 -13.20 -0.29 -19.97
CA PHE A 186 -11.87 -0.60 -19.44
C PHE A 186 -11.28 -1.74 -20.29
N PRO A 187 -10.08 -1.60 -20.87
CA PRO A 187 -9.56 -2.61 -21.80
C PRO A 187 -9.03 -3.82 -21.03
N TRP A 188 -9.94 -4.62 -20.46
CA TRP A 188 -9.65 -5.75 -19.59
C TRP A 188 -8.61 -6.69 -20.17
N ASP A 189 -8.69 -6.98 -21.47
CA ASP A 189 -7.76 -7.89 -22.15
C ASP A 189 -6.33 -7.35 -22.24
N GLN A 190 -6.15 -6.03 -22.10
CA GLN A 190 -4.84 -5.38 -22.02
C GLN A 190 -4.30 -5.34 -20.58
N HIS A 191 -5.14 -5.63 -19.59
CA HIS A 191 -4.86 -5.44 -18.17
C HIS A 191 -5.15 -6.72 -17.34
N PRO A 192 -4.51 -7.87 -17.67
CA PRO A 192 -4.80 -9.17 -17.04
C PRO A 192 -4.46 -9.18 -15.54
N TYR A 193 -3.55 -8.32 -15.10
CA TYR A 193 -3.14 -8.22 -13.70
C TYR A 193 -4.32 -7.87 -12.76
N PHE A 194 -5.35 -7.18 -13.24
CA PHE A 194 -6.51 -6.82 -12.42
C PHE A 194 -7.62 -7.87 -12.42
N HIS A 195 -7.47 -9.01 -13.10
CA HIS A 195 -8.53 -10.03 -13.17
C HIS A 195 -8.61 -10.88 -11.90
N SER A 196 -7.54 -10.93 -11.11
CA SER A 196 -7.50 -11.64 -9.83
C SER A 196 -6.56 -10.95 -8.85
N ALA A 197 -6.70 -11.24 -7.55
CA ALA A 197 -5.76 -10.80 -6.53
C ALA A 197 -4.36 -11.38 -6.73
N VAL A 198 -4.24 -12.56 -7.34
CA VAL A 198 -2.98 -13.26 -7.63
C VAL A 198 -2.70 -13.30 -9.14
N PRO A 199 -1.43 -13.25 -9.57
CA PRO A 199 -0.22 -13.09 -8.75
C PRO A 199 -0.18 -11.71 -8.05
N PHE A 200 0.50 -11.64 -6.91
CA PHE A 200 0.63 -10.39 -6.14
C PHE A 200 1.54 -9.39 -6.83
N LEU A 201 2.61 -9.88 -7.45
CA LEU A 201 3.55 -9.08 -8.23
C LEU A 201 3.17 -9.18 -9.71
N PRO A 202 3.20 -8.08 -10.47
CA PRO A 202 3.00 -8.14 -11.92
C PRO A 202 4.00 -9.05 -12.63
N GLU A 203 3.50 -9.80 -13.62
CA GLU A 203 4.28 -10.68 -14.49
C GLU A 203 4.62 -10.02 -15.84
N SER A 204 4.21 -8.77 -16.04
CA SER A 204 4.60 -7.94 -17.17
C SER A 204 4.67 -6.46 -16.77
N ASP A 205 5.22 -5.62 -17.64
CA ASP A 205 5.23 -4.16 -17.51
C ASP A 205 3.87 -3.52 -17.81
N ILE A 206 2.95 -4.29 -18.39
CA ILE A 206 1.55 -3.92 -18.59
C ILE A 206 0.73 -4.49 -17.43
N ILE A 207 0.24 -3.60 -16.57
CA ILE A 207 -0.72 -3.93 -15.50
C ILE A 207 -2.09 -3.48 -15.87
#